data_AF-A0A535UIJ6-F1
#
_entry.id   AF-A0A535UIJ6-F1
#
_cell.length_a   1.000
_cell.length_b   1.000
_cell.length_c   1.000
_cell.angle_alpha   90.00
_cell.angle_beta   90.00
_cell.angle_gamma   90.00
#
_symmetry.space_group_name_H-M   'P 1'
#
loop_
_entity.id
_entity.type
_entity.pdbx_description
1 polymer ?
#
loop_
_entity_poly.entity_id
_entity_poly.type
_entity_poly.pdbx_seq_one_letter_code
_entity_poly.pdbx_strand_id
1 'polypeptide(L)' 'MARSASRYARAVFELASEEGAVERWSERLRIVREVFNDPTARAVIANPSLPTETRVAAVDAL' A
#
# COMPACT_ATOMS: atom_id res chain seq x y z
N MET A 1 1.76 10.01 -13.65
CA MET A 1 1.25 8.87 -12.85
C MET A 1 0.83 7.74 -13.77
N ALA A 2 1.08 6.49 -13.39
CA ALA A 2 0.65 5.33 -14.18
C ALA A 2 -0.89 5.21 -14.19
N ARG A 3 -1.49 4.94 -15.35
CA ARG A 3 -2.95 4.81 -15.50
C ARG A 3 -3.55 3.74 -14.57
N SER A 4 -2.82 2.65 -14.32
CA SER A 4 -3.22 1.59 -13.38
C SER A 4 -3.30 2.10 -11.94
N ALA A 5 -2.32 2.87 -11.48
CA ALA A 5 -2.29 3.41 -10.12
C ALA A 5 -3.52 4.28 -9.83
N SER A 6 -3.91 5.15 -10.77
CA SER A 6 -5.10 5.99 -10.61
C SER A 6 -6.40 5.17 -10.54
N ARG A 7 -6.49 4.05 -11.26
CA ARG A 7 -7.66 3.13 -11.19
C ARG A 7 -7.76 2.45 -9.82
N TYR A 8 -6.64 1.98 -9.27
CA TYR A 8 -6.61 1.39 -7.93
C TYR A 8 -6.92 2.40 -6.84
N ALA A 9 -6.36 3.61 -6.91
CA ALA A 9 -6.65 4.67 -5.95
C ALA A 9 -8.15 5.00 -5.94
N ARG A 10 -8.75 5.15 -7.12
CA ARG A 10 -10.20 5.37 -7.25
C ARG A 10 -11.01 4.24 -6.64
N ALA A 11 -10.71 2.98 -6.95
CA ALA A 11 -11.44 1.83 -6.42
C ALA A 11 -11.38 1.75 -4.89
N VAL A 12 -10.23 2.05 -4.28
CA VAL A 12 -10.08 2.08 -2.81
C VAL A 12 -10.94 3.18 -2.19
N PHE A 13 -10.95 4.39 -2.77
CA PHE A 13 -11.75 5.50 -2.24
C PHE A 13 -13.25 5.36 -2.53
N GLU A 14 -13.65 4.69 -3.61
CA GLU A 14 -15.05 4.31 -3.85
C GLU A 14 -15.55 3.39 -2.73
N LEU A 15 -14.83 2.30 -2.43
CA LEU A 15 -15.15 1.42 -1.30
C LEU A 15 -15.16 2.16 0.04
N ALA A 16 -14.15 3.00 0.28
CA ALA A 16 -14.06 3.79 1.50
C ALA A 16 -15.25 4.75 1.68
N SER A 17 -15.76 5.31 0.58
CA SER A 17 -16.90 6.23 0.60
C SER A 17 -18.21 5.50 0.91
N GLU A 18 -18.40 4.31 0.31
CA GLU A 18 -19.56 3.45 0.59
C GLU A 18 -19.62 3.02 2.06
N GLU A 19 -18.46 2.79 2.68
CA GLU A 19 -18.34 2.38 4.09
C GLU A 19 -18.28 3.56 5.09
N GLY A 20 -18.26 4.82 4.61
CA GLY A 20 -18.05 5.99 5.47
C GLY A 20 -16.69 6.01 6.17
N ALA A 21 -15.66 5.44 5.54
CA ALA A 21 -14.34 5.16 6.11
C ALA A 21 -13.20 5.95 5.44
N VAL A 22 -13.50 7.04 4.73
CA VAL A 22 -12.52 7.83 3.95
C VAL A 22 -11.36 8.33 4.81
N GLU A 23 -11.63 8.84 6.01
CA GLU A 23 -10.61 9.34 6.95
C GLU A 23 -9.70 8.20 7.42
N ARG A 24 -10.27 7.05 7.77
CA ARG A 24 -9.53 5.85 8.16
C ARG A 24 -8.63 5.34 7.04
N TRP A 25 -9.13 5.34 5.80
CA TRP A 25 -8.34 4.96 4.64
C TRP A 25 -7.21 5.96 4.36
N SER A 26 -7.47 7.26 4.54
CA SER A 26 -6.46 8.31 4.41
C SER A 26 -5.33 8.16 5.43
N GLU A 27 -5.65 7.81 6.68
CA GLU A 27 -4.69 7.50 7.74
C GLU A 27 -3.79 6.31 7.36
N ARG A 28 -4.42 5.19 6.95
CA ARG A 28 -3.70 3.98 6.54
C ARG A 28 -2.77 4.23 5.36
N LEU A 29 -3.21 5.00 4.36
CA LEU A 29 -2.38 5.34 3.21
C LEU A 29 -1.18 6.23 3.59
N ARG A 30 -1.28 7.02 4.67
CA ARG A 30 -0.13 7.78 5.19
C ARG A 30 0.95 6.84 5.74
N ILE A 31 0.55 5.83 6.51
CA ILE A 31 1.46 4.79 7.04
C ILE A 31 2.11 4.04 5.89
N VAL A 32 1.33 3.63 4.88
CA VAL A 32 1.87 2.98 3.67
C VAL A 32 2.93 3.88 3.02
N ARG A 33 2.65 5.18 2.85
CA ARG A 33 3.62 6.12 2.29
C ARG A 33 4.90 6.21 3.12
N GLU A 34 4.82 6.19 4.44
CA GLU A 34 5.99 6.21 5.33
C GLU A 34 6.85 4.95 5.16
N VAL A 35 6.24 3.78 5.11
CA VAL A 35 6.92 2.51 4.83
C VAL A 35 7.63 2.55 3.47
N PHE A 36 6.95 3.02 2.42
CA PHE A 36 7.55 3.12 1.09
C PHE A 36 8.66 4.19 0.99
N ASN A 37 8.71 5.13 1.94
CA ASN A 37 9.79 6.11 2.05
C ASN A 37 11.01 5.57 2.81
N ASP A 38 10.88 4.48 3.57
CA ASP A 38 12.02 3.75 4.14
C ASP A 38 12.76 2.99 3.01
N PRO A 39 14.04 3.30 2.73
CA PRO A 39 14.79 2.63 1.68
C PRO A 39 14.94 1.12 1.87
N THR A 40 15.02 0.65 3.11
CA THR A 40 15.18 -0.76 3.49
C THR A 40 13.87 -1.51 3.25
N ALA A 41 12.75 -0.97 3.75
CA ALA A 41 11.44 -1.58 3.53
C ALA A 41 11.10 -1.64 2.04
N ARG A 42 11.36 -0.55 1.30
CA ARG A 42 11.16 -0.49 -0.15
C ARG A 42 12.02 -1.53 -0.88
N ALA A 43 13.27 -1.75 -0.46
CA ALA A 43 14.15 -2.73 -1.08
C ALA A 43 13.58 -4.16 -0.94
N VAL A 44 13.00 -4.50 0.21
CA VAL A 44 12.36 -5.81 0.43
C VAL A 44 11.09 -5.95 -0.41
N ILE A 45 10.19 -4.96 -0.34
CA ILE A 45 8.89 -5.02 -1.03
C ILE A 45 9.05 -5.04 -2.56
N ALA A 46 10.00 -4.27 -3.10
CA ALA A 46 10.22 -4.16 -4.54
C ALA A 46 11.10 -5.28 -5.13
N ASN A 47 11.73 -6.14 -4.32
CA ASN A 47 12.64 -7.17 -4.81
C ASN A 47 11.89 -8.32 -5.48
N PRO A 48 12.01 -8.51 -6.81
CA PRO A 48 11.31 -9.59 -7.51
C PRO A 48 11.93 -10.97 -7.27
N SER A 49 13.15 -11.04 -6.74
CA SER A 49 13.83 -12.30 -6.39
C SER A 49 13.39 -12.87 -5.05
N LEU A 50 12.72 -12.07 -4.20
CA LEU A 50 12.10 -12.58 -2.99
C LEU A 50 10.75 -13.25 -3.32
N PRO A 51 10.47 -14.44 -2.78
CA PRO A 51 9.15 -15.05 -2.90
C PRO A 51 8.05 -14.09 -2.43
N THR A 52 6.88 -14.17 -3.07
CA THR A 52 5.75 -13.30 -2.73
C THR A 52 5.34 -13.51 -1.27
N GLU A 53 5.39 -14.74 -0.77
CA GLU A 53 5.06 -15.09 0.61
C GLU A 53 6.00 -14.38 1.59
N THR A 54 7.30 -14.29 1.25
CA THR A 54 8.29 -13.57 2.07
C THR A 54 8.03 -12.08 2.08
N ARG A 55 7.67 -11.50 0.94
CA ARG A 55 7.33 -10.06 0.85
C ARG A 55 6.04 -9.73 1.59
N VAL A 56 5.03 -10.61 1.53
CA VAL A 56 3.78 -10.47 2.28
C VAL A 56 4.04 -10.57 3.79
N ALA A 57 4.79 -11.58 4.24
CA ALA A 57 5.16 -11.71 5.65
C ALA A 57 5.93 -10.50 6.19
N ALA A 58 6.76 -9.86 5.36
CA ALA A 58 7.45 -8.62 5.73
C ALA A 58 6.49 -7.44 5.88
N VAL A 59 5.40 -7.39 5.09
CA VAL A 59 4.36 -6.36 5.22
C VAL A 59 3.47 -6.60 6.45
N ASP A 60 3.17 -7.86 6.76
CA ASP A 60 2.35 -8.23 7.94
C ASP A 60 3.05 -7.96 9.28
N ALA A 61 4.37 -7.80 9.28
CA ALA A 61 5.17 -7.52 10.46
C ALA A 61 5.33 -6.01 10.79
N LEU A 62 4.72 -5.12 9.99
CA LEU A 62 4.72 -3.67 10.16
C LEU A 62 3.57 -3.21 11.06
#